data_AF-A0AAV4ZVV3-F1
#
_entry.id   AF-A0AAV4ZVV3-F1
#
_cell.length_a   1.000
_cell.length_b   1.000
_cell.length_c   1.000
_cell.angle_alpha   90.00
_cell.angle_beta   90.00
_cell.angle_gamma   90.00
#
_symmetry.space_group_name_H-M   'P 1'
#
loop_
_entity.id
_entity.type
_entity.pdbx_description
1 polymer ?
#
loop_
_entity_poly.entity_id
_entity_poly.type
_entity_poly.pdbx_seq_one_letter_code
_entity_poly.pdbx_strand_id
1 'polypeptide(L)'
;MLQPRQDTTSADTAILGSATVGTETATRLPPRPEVRAVPLDPMVREGADRDRPATFLFLQGIASPFFSDLGRALRARGHGVRRINFCSGDWLFWGGGSDHYRGPRTGWEAYLDAYVAEHGVTDIVLFGDCRPFHVVAREVAAREGLRVHVFEEGYVRPNWITCELGGVNGYSSLPRTSEAVRALARRLPQPARALPSSGDMARRSLWDVSYNLANVLFPYLYPRFRSHRPTHIAMEYAGWIKKFARRGRTRREAAHCDEIYRAVGCDYFLLPLQLDSDYQIRVHSPFLGVEGFMDRVIKSFAETSKAPTRLLVKLHPLDSGLMNWRRFARASARRHGVSERLDFIDGGDLPALIAGARGVVIVNSTVGMLSLEMGRPTHAVGTAIYNMAGLTHQGDLDSFWTEPTAPDMDLVADFRRVVLNRTQVNGGFFSQEAIARAVAGSVPRMESAMPDATLAAARAIRERAEEDGRLAPVY
;
A
#
# COMPACT_ATOMS: atom_id res chain seq x y z
N MET A 1 64.99 -14.88 -10.41
CA MET A 1 65.79 -16.07 -10.74
C MET A 1 65.79 -16.96 -9.49
N LEU A 2 65.09 -18.09 -9.59
CA LEU A 2 65.13 -19.35 -8.81
C LEU A 2 65.39 -19.36 -7.26
N GLN A 3 64.41 -19.96 -6.58
CA GLN A 3 64.24 -20.51 -5.19
C GLN A 3 65.39 -21.41 -4.66
N PRO A 4 65.38 -21.99 -3.41
CA PRO A 4 64.27 -22.34 -2.46
C PRO A 4 64.55 -21.97 -0.96
N ARG A 5 63.61 -21.90 0.00
CA ARG A 5 62.60 -22.81 0.63
C ARG A 5 63.17 -23.90 1.57
N GLN A 6 62.56 -23.96 2.77
CA GLN A 6 62.49 -25.05 3.80
C GLN A 6 63.55 -25.00 4.95
N ASP A 7 63.25 -25.24 6.24
CA ASP A 7 62.05 -25.78 6.90
C ASP A 7 62.15 -25.67 8.46
N THR A 8 61.03 -25.96 9.15
CA THR A 8 60.85 -26.59 10.48
C THR A 8 60.83 -25.78 11.81
N THR A 9 59.59 -25.51 12.25
CA THR A 9 58.87 -25.93 13.50
C THR A 9 59.54 -26.13 14.89
N SER A 10 58.78 -25.61 15.89
CA SER A 10 58.57 -26.07 17.30
C SER A 10 59.39 -25.34 18.38
N ALA A 11 58.93 -25.04 19.60
CA ALA A 11 57.70 -25.35 20.32
C ALA A 11 57.48 -24.31 21.46
N ASP A 12 56.22 -24.18 21.88
CA ASP A 12 55.69 -23.88 23.22
C ASP A 12 56.56 -23.13 24.26
N THR A 13 56.06 -21.97 24.72
CA THR A 13 55.79 -21.76 26.15
C THR A 13 54.71 -20.68 26.31
N ALA A 14 53.55 -21.07 26.83
CA ALA A 14 52.55 -20.14 27.34
C ALA A 14 53.00 -19.55 28.68
N ILE A 15 52.63 -18.30 28.98
CA ILE A 15 52.14 -17.84 30.31
C ILE A 15 51.69 -16.37 30.24
N LEU A 16 50.39 -16.20 30.50
CA LEU A 16 49.68 -15.08 31.14
C LEU A 16 49.86 -13.62 30.66
N GLY A 17 48.76 -13.10 30.10
CA GLY A 17 47.87 -12.23 30.89
C GLY A 17 47.87 -10.74 30.56
N SER A 18 46.85 -10.29 29.83
CA SER A 18 45.97 -9.18 30.27
C SER A 18 44.83 -9.01 29.26
N ALA A 19 43.60 -9.17 29.74
CA ALA A 19 42.39 -8.91 28.98
C ALA A 19 42.18 -7.39 28.83
N THR A 20 42.02 -6.93 27.60
CA THR A 20 41.43 -5.63 27.28
C THR A 20 40.22 -5.85 26.38
N VAL A 21 39.09 -5.38 26.89
CA VAL A 21 37.75 -5.36 26.29
C VAL A 21 37.79 -4.63 24.95
N GLY A 22 37.55 -5.36 23.86
CA GLY A 22 37.32 -4.78 22.54
C GLY A 22 35.90 -4.25 22.44
N THR A 23 35.78 -2.93 22.32
CA THR A 23 34.56 -2.24 21.90
C THR A 23 34.16 -2.69 20.48
N GLU A 24 33.07 -3.45 20.35
CA GLU A 24 32.45 -3.71 19.06
C GLU A 24 31.85 -2.41 18.51
N THR A 25 32.52 -1.85 17.52
CA THR A 25 32.02 -0.79 16.65
C THR A 25 30.72 -1.23 15.99
N ALA A 26 29.63 -0.52 16.32
CA ALA A 26 28.34 -0.61 15.65
C ALA A 26 28.52 -0.47 14.13
N THR A 27 28.21 -1.54 13.40
CA THR A 27 28.16 -1.56 11.94
C THR A 27 27.04 -0.62 11.49
N ARG A 28 27.40 0.62 11.15
CA ARG A 28 26.51 1.56 10.46
C ARG A 28 26.16 0.94 9.11
N LEU A 29 24.89 0.61 8.92
CA LEU A 29 24.32 0.28 7.61
C LEU A 29 24.64 1.43 6.64
N PRO A 30 25.02 1.14 5.38
CA PRO A 30 25.24 2.19 4.39
C PRO A 30 23.94 2.98 4.18
N PRO A 31 24.00 4.32 4.02
CA PRO A 31 22.82 5.10 3.69
C PRO A 31 22.28 4.62 2.32
N ARG A 32 20.99 4.28 2.28
CA ARG A 32 20.27 3.99 1.04
C ARG A 32 20.15 5.28 0.21
N PRO A 33 20.07 5.17 -1.13
CA PRO A 33 19.92 6.34 -1.98
C PRO A 33 18.71 7.16 -1.53
N GLU A 34 18.92 8.46 -1.33
CA GLU A 34 17.84 9.40 -1.07
C GLU A 34 16.82 9.28 -2.21
N VAL A 35 15.58 8.95 -1.85
CA VAL A 35 14.43 9.11 -2.72
C VAL A 35 14.27 10.62 -2.91
N ARG A 36 14.87 11.16 -3.97
CA ARG A 36 14.69 12.56 -4.35
C ARG A 36 13.20 12.83 -4.48
N ALA A 37 12.68 13.72 -3.64
CA ALA A 37 11.35 14.27 -3.82
C ALA A 37 11.31 14.91 -5.22
N VAL A 38 10.45 14.38 -6.08
CA VAL A 38 10.13 15.01 -7.35
C VAL A 38 9.47 16.37 -7.01
N PRO A 39 9.92 17.49 -7.62
CA PRO A 39 9.38 18.81 -7.32
C PRO A 39 7.85 18.86 -7.47
N LEU A 40 7.23 19.66 -6.61
CA LEU A 40 5.79 19.77 -6.34
C LEU A 40 4.97 20.49 -7.41
N ASP A 41 5.56 20.87 -8.55
CA ASP A 41 4.80 21.43 -9.66
C ASP A 41 4.58 20.37 -10.73
N PRO A 42 3.33 20.18 -11.21
CA PRO A 42 3.13 19.37 -12.39
C PRO A 42 3.89 20.08 -13.51
N MET A 43 5.01 19.49 -13.97
CA MET A 43 5.58 19.81 -15.27
C MET A 43 4.59 19.32 -16.32
N VAL A 44 3.45 20.02 -16.41
CA VAL A 44 2.54 19.94 -17.54
C VAL A 44 3.36 20.42 -18.72
N ARG A 45 3.48 19.59 -19.77
CA ARG A 45 4.03 20.03 -21.05
C ARG A 45 3.41 21.39 -21.42
N GLU A 46 4.19 22.46 -21.32
CA GLU A 46 3.85 23.72 -21.95
C GLU A 46 4.11 23.55 -23.45
N GLY A 47 3.03 23.45 -24.24
CA GLY A 47 3.08 23.89 -25.63
C GLY A 47 2.76 22.92 -26.76
N ALA A 48 2.27 21.69 -26.56
CA ALA A 48 1.99 20.80 -27.72
C ALA A 48 0.65 20.07 -27.76
N ASP A 49 -0.09 19.94 -26.65
CA ASP A 49 -1.24 19.00 -26.60
C ASP A 49 -2.51 19.58 -25.95
N ARG A 50 -2.63 20.91 -25.91
CA ARG A 50 -3.78 21.57 -25.27
C ARG A 50 -5.08 21.43 -26.07
N ASP A 51 -5.00 21.20 -27.39
CA ASP A 51 -6.18 21.20 -28.28
C ASP A 51 -6.65 19.79 -28.69
N ARG A 52 -6.22 18.75 -27.97
CA ARG A 52 -6.62 17.36 -28.22
C ARG A 52 -7.17 16.70 -26.95
N PRO A 53 -8.07 15.71 -27.08
CA PRO A 53 -8.47 14.89 -25.95
C PRO A 53 -7.28 14.15 -25.35
N ALA A 54 -7.36 13.85 -24.06
CA ALA A 54 -6.32 13.06 -23.40
C ALA A 54 -6.30 11.62 -23.93
N THR A 55 -5.12 10.99 -23.89
CA THR A 55 -4.94 9.57 -24.13
C THR A 55 -4.48 8.87 -22.86
N PHE A 56 -5.38 8.09 -22.27
CA PHE A 56 -5.14 7.32 -21.05
C PHE A 56 -4.58 5.94 -21.37
N LEU A 57 -3.38 5.64 -20.87
CA LEU A 57 -2.77 4.33 -20.89
C LEU A 57 -3.00 3.59 -19.57
N PHE A 58 -3.78 2.51 -19.62
CA PHE A 58 -3.99 1.62 -18.49
C PHE A 58 -2.90 0.55 -18.38
N LEU A 59 -2.22 0.54 -17.24
CA LEU A 59 -1.28 -0.50 -16.82
C LEU A 59 -1.96 -1.48 -15.84
N GLN A 60 -1.16 -2.29 -15.15
CA GLN A 60 -1.68 -3.39 -14.34
C GLN A 60 -2.66 -2.87 -13.27
N GLY A 61 -3.85 -3.45 -13.23
CA GLY A 61 -4.91 -3.09 -12.29
C GLY A 61 -4.96 -3.99 -11.05
N ILE A 62 -6.04 -3.82 -10.28
CA ILE A 62 -6.54 -4.81 -9.33
C ILE A 62 -7.35 -5.87 -10.07
N ALA A 63 -7.38 -7.11 -9.55
CA ALA A 63 -8.19 -8.20 -10.07
C ALA A 63 -9.70 -7.89 -9.94
N SER A 64 -10.23 -7.11 -10.89
CA SER A 64 -11.64 -6.72 -10.97
C SER A 64 -11.97 -6.08 -12.32
N PRO A 65 -13.26 -5.98 -12.70
CA PRO A 65 -13.69 -5.25 -13.90
C PRO A 65 -13.47 -3.73 -13.87
N PHE A 66 -13.11 -3.15 -12.71
CA PHE A 66 -13.09 -1.70 -12.50
C PHE A 66 -12.32 -0.91 -13.57
N PHE A 67 -11.10 -1.33 -13.95
CA PHE A 67 -10.32 -0.63 -14.98
C PHE A 67 -10.94 -0.73 -16.36
N SER A 68 -11.58 -1.85 -16.70
CA SER A 68 -12.31 -1.98 -17.97
C SER A 68 -13.50 -1.04 -18.02
N ASP A 69 -14.24 -0.92 -16.91
CA ASP A 69 -15.39 -0.02 -16.81
C ASP A 69 -14.97 1.46 -16.80
N LEU A 70 -13.88 1.79 -16.10
CA LEU A 70 -13.29 3.14 -16.11
C LEU A 70 -12.80 3.52 -17.51
N GLY A 71 -12.12 2.60 -18.20
CA GLY A 71 -11.69 2.82 -19.58
C GLY A 71 -12.87 3.03 -20.53
N ARG A 72 -13.99 2.31 -20.36
CA ARG A 72 -15.21 2.54 -21.13
C ARG A 72 -15.81 3.92 -20.85
N ALA A 73 -15.86 4.33 -19.58
CA ALA A 73 -16.39 5.62 -19.18
C ALA A 73 -15.55 6.80 -19.71
N LEU A 74 -14.21 6.68 -19.72
CA LEU A 74 -13.34 7.70 -20.31
C LEU A 74 -13.50 7.81 -21.82
N ARG A 75 -13.63 6.66 -22.54
CA ARG A 75 -13.95 6.67 -23.98
C ARG A 75 -15.29 7.34 -24.28
N ALA A 76 -16.30 7.06 -23.48
CA ALA A 76 -17.63 7.68 -23.61
C ALA A 76 -17.59 9.20 -23.40
N ARG A 77 -16.51 9.73 -22.81
CA ARG A 77 -16.26 11.17 -22.64
C ARG A 77 -15.39 11.79 -23.71
N GLY A 78 -15.07 11.05 -24.77
CA GLY A 78 -14.31 11.52 -25.92
C GLY A 78 -12.79 11.39 -25.76
N HIS A 79 -12.30 10.77 -24.70
CA HIS A 79 -10.86 10.54 -24.48
C HIS A 79 -10.36 9.28 -25.18
N GLY A 80 -9.10 9.29 -25.58
CA GLY A 80 -8.38 8.10 -26.02
C GLY A 80 -8.10 7.16 -24.86
N VAL A 81 -8.25 5.85 -25.06
CA VAL A 81 -7.95 4.84 -24.03
C VAL A 81 -7.21 3.66 -24.62
N ARG A 82 -6.07 3.36 -24.01
CA ARG A 82 -5.15 2.29 -24.35
C ARG A 82 -4.89 1.39 -23.14
N ARG A 83 -4.47 0.15 -23.39
CA ARG A 83 -4.20 -0.85 -22.36
C ARG A 83 -2.99 -1.66 -22.76
N ILE A 84 -2.02 -1.82 -21.87
CA ILE A 84 -0.91 -2.78 -22.04
C ILE A 84 -1.05 -3.91 -21.02
N ASN A 85 -1.39 -5.11 -21.48
CA ASN A 85 -1.46 -6.28 -20.61
C ASN A 85 -0.07 -6.88 -20.38
N PHE A 86 0.23 -7.23 -19.12
CA PHE A 86 1.48 -7.90 -18.74
C PHE A 86 1.31 -9.40 -18.46
N CYS A 87 0.07 -9.86 -18.26
CA CYS A 87 -0.24 -11.24 -17.93
C CYS A 87 -1.65 -11.65 -18.38
N SER A 88 -1.98 -12.93 -18.19
CA SER A 88 -3.26 -13.50 -18.64
C SER A 88 -4.43 -13.01 -17.79
N GLY A 89 -4.22 -12.77 -16.50
CA GLY A 89 -5.23 -12.14 -15.63
C GLY A 89 -5.54 -10.70 -16.07
N ASP A 90 -4.52 -9.93 -16.44
CA ASP A 90 -4.70 -8.58 -17.00
C ASP A 90 -5.58 -8.57 -18.24
N TRP A 91 -5.34 -9.53 -19.14
CA TRP A 91 -6.14 -9.71 -20.35
C TRP A 91 -7.56 -10.16 -20.04
N LEU A 92 -7.75 -11.10 -19.12
CA LEU A 92 -9.08 -11.60 -18.72
C LEU A 92 -10.00 -10.47 -18.24
N PHE A 93 -9.47 -9.50 -17.49
CA PHE A 93 -10.27 -8.42 -16.89
C PHE A 93 -10.40 -7.18 -17.78
N TRP A 94 -9.91 -7.22 -19.03
CA TRP A 94 -10.03 -6.11 -19.98
C TRP A 94 -10.91 -6.49 -21.16
N GLY A 95 -12.12 -5.93 -21.23
CA GLY A 95 -13.13 -6.30 -22.23
C GLY A 95 -13.05 -5.58 -23.59
N GLY A 96 -11.92 -4.95 -23.93
CA GLY A 96 -11.78 -4.18 -25.18
C GLY A 96 -10.43 -4.38 -25.87
N GLY A 97 -10.16 -3.61 -26.93
CA GLY A 97 -8.86 -3.61 -27.60
C GLY A 97 -7.72 -3.31 -26.63
N SER A 98 -6.64 -4.09 -26.70
CA SER A 98 -5.47 -3.97 -25.84
C SER A 98 -4.19 -4.35 -26.57
N ASP A 99 -3.11 -3.70 -26.18
CA ASP A 99 -1.75 -4.08 -26.52
C ASP A 99 -1.18 -5.03 -25.46
N HIS A 100 -0.08 -5.70 -25.80
CA HIS A 100 0.48 -6.77 -24.97
C HIS A 100 1.99 -6.61 -24.86
N TYR A 101 2.49 -6.47 -23.63
CA TYR A 101 3.92 -6.50 -23.38
C TYR A 101 4.36 -7.90 -22.95
N ARG A 102 5.05 -8.60 -23.86
CA ARG A 102 5.58 -9.96 -23.65
C ARG A 102 7.11 -9.98 -23.48
N GLY A 103 7.73 -8.82 -23.44
CA GLY A 103 9.17 -8.65 -23.27
C GLY A 103 9.66 -8.91 -21.84
N PRO A 104 10.98 -8.98 -21.62
CA PRO A 104 11.56 -9.02 -20.28
C PRO A 104 11.45 -7.66 -19.59
N ARG A 105 11.54 -7.61 -18.26
CA ARG A 105 11.49 -6.33 -17.50
C ARG A 105 12.55 -5.32 -17.96
N THR A 106 13.71 -5.77 -18.42
CA THR A 106 14.81 -4.91 -18.89
C THR A 106 14.49 -4.14 -20.17
N GLY A 107 13.55 -4.63 -20.99
CA GLY A 107 13.13 -3.95 -22.22
C GLY A 107 11.88 -3.09 -22.04
N TRP A 108 11.37 -2.95 -20.81
CA TRP A 108 10.08 -2.30 -20.58
C TRP A 108 10.16 -0.79 -20.78
N GLU A 109 11.22 -0.15 -20.29
CA GLU A 109 11.42 1.30 -20.40
C GLU A 109 11.42 1.75 -21.87
N ALA A 110 12.31 1.18 -22.69
CA ALA A 110 12.41 1.51 -24.12
C ALA A 110 11.12 1.24 -24.90
N TYR A 111 10.38 0.19 -24.54
CA TYR A 111 9.08 -0.08 -25.14
C TYR A 111 8.04 0.98 -24.75
N LEU A 112 7.98 1.35 -23.47
CA LEU A 112 7.04 2.35 -22.99
C LEU A 112 7.33 3.73 -23.60
N ASP A 113 8.59 4.12 -23.73
CA ASP A 113 8.99 5.37 -24.39
C ASP A 113 8.48 5.44 -25.83
N ALA A 114 8.76 4.40 -26.62
CA ALA A 114 8.28 4.31 -27.99
C ALA A 114 6.75 4.35 -28.05
N TYR A 115 6.09 3.62 -27.16
CA TYR A 115 4.62 3.54 -27.09
C TYR A 115 3.98 4.88 -26.72
N VAL A 116 4.56 5.62 -25.76
CA VAL A 116 4.10 6.96 -25.36
C VAL A 116 4.19 7.93 -26.54
N ALA A 117 5.33 7.92 -27.25
CA ALA A 117 5.55 8.78 -28.40
C ALA A 117 4.63 8.43 -29.58
N GLU A 118 4.50 7.14 -29.91
CA GLU A 118 3.69 6.66 -31.03
C GLU A 118 2.19 6.97 -30.85
N HIS A 119 1.70 6.88 -29.62
CA HIS A 119 0.27 6.97 -29.34
C HIS A 119 -0.16 8.26 -28.64
N GLY A 120 0.76 9.21 -28.45
CA GLY A 120 0.48 10.49 -27.79
C GLY A 120 -0.13 10.28 -26.40
N VAL A 121 0.43 9.36 -25.61
CA VAL A 121 -0.07 9.09 -24.26
C VAL A 121 0.14 10.33 -23.39
N THR A 122 -0.90 10.77 -22.70
CA THR A 122 -0.87 11.96 -21.82
C THR A 122 -1.01 11.58 -20.35
N ASP A 123 -1.66 10.46 -20.08
CA ASP A 123 -2.05 10.00 -18.75
C ASP A 123 -1.77 8.50 -18.60
N ILE A 124 -1.12 8.10 -17.52
CA ILE A 124 -0.92 6.69 -17.15
C ILE A 124 -1.81 6.36 -15.96
N VAL A 125 -2.57 5.27 -16.05
CA VAL A 125 -3.46 4.78 -14.99
C VAL A 125 -2.95 3.44 -14.48
N LEU A 126 -2.72 3.31 -13.17
CA LEU A 126 -2.14 2.11 -12.57
C LEU A 126 -2.71 1.83 -11.18
N PHE A 127 -2.65 0.56 -10.73
CA PHE A 127 -3.00 0.20 -9.35
C PHE A 127 -1.74 -0.12 -8.53
N GLY A 128 -1.47 0.70 -7.52
CA GLY A 128 -0.25 0.67 -6.69
C GLY A 128 1.01 1.05 -7.47
N ASP A 129 1.75 2.04 -6.99
CA ASP A 129 2.89 2.66 -7.69
C ASP A 129 4.25 1.95 -7.54
N CYS A 130 4.32 0.90 -6.72
CA CYS A 130 5.57 0.21 -6.40
C CYS A 130 5.79 -1.12 -7.15
N ARG A 131 4.86 -1.54 -8.03
CA ARG A 131 5.04 -2.77 -8.82
C ARG A 131 6.18 -2.58 -9.84
N PRO A 132 6.95 -3.61 -10.21
CA PRO A 132 8.16 -3.44 -11.03
C PRO A 132 7.92 -2.70 -12.35
N PHE A 133 6.83 -2.98 -13.07
CA PHE A 133 6.48 -2.25 -14.30
C PHE A 133 5.99 -0.83 -14.01
N HIS A 134 5.39 -0.58 -12.85
CA HIS A 134 4.84 0.73 -12.48
C HIS A 134 5.93 1.70 -12.00
N VAL A 135 6.99 1.20 -11.35
CA VAL A 135 8.14 2.03 -10.98
C VAL A 135 8.76 2.67 -12.23
N VAL A 136 9.08 1.85 -13.23
CA VAL A 136 9.60 2.33 -14.53
C VAL A 136 8.59 3.25 -15.23
N ALA A 137 7.30 2.92 -15.19
CA ALA A 137 6.28 3.78 -15.80
C ALA A 137 6.20 5.17 -15.15
N ARG A 138 6.45 5.28 -13.85
CA ARG A 138 6.53 6.58 -13.15
C ARG A 138 7.79 7.35 -13.51
N GLU A 139 8.91 6.68 -13.68
CA GLU A 139 10.17 7.30 -14.12
C GLU A 139 10.01 7.87 -15.54
N VAL A 140 9.44 7.09 -16.47
CA VAL A 140 9.10 7.56 -17.81
C VAL A 140 8.10 8.72 -17.77
N ALA A 141 7.02 8.60 -16.97
CA ALA A 141 6.04 9.67 -16.83
C ALA A 141 6.64 10.98 -16.32
N ALA A 142 7.54 10.91 -15.33
CA ALA A 142 8.21 12.09 -14.80
C ALA A 142 9.13 12.75 -15.85
N ARG A 143 9.85 11.94 -16.64
CA ARG A 143 10.71 12.43 -17.73
C ARG A 143 9.90 13.08 -18.86
N GLU A 144 8.77 12.50 -19.22
CA GLU A 144 7.94 12.93 -20.35
C GLU A 144 6.85 13.97 -19.99
N GLY A 145 6.70 14.30 -18.70
CA GLY A 145 5.68 15.23 -18.21
C GLY A 145 4.26 14.65 -18.27
N LEU A 146 4.10 13.33 -18.10
CA LEU A 146 2.81 12.65 -18.10
C LEU A 146 2.15 12.69 -16.73
N ARG A 147 0.82 12.76 -16.72
CA ARG A 147 0.02 12.62 -15.49
C ARG A 147 -0.08 11.15 -15.11
N VAL A 148 0.15 10.82 -13.84
CA VAL A 148 0.01 9.44 -13.34
C VAL A 148 -1.15 9.38 -12.37
N HIS A 149 -2.20 8.63 -12.69
CA HIS A 149 -3.35 8.39 -11.83
C HIS A 149 -3.17 7.04 -11.13
N VAL A 150 -2.90 7.10 -9.83
CA VAL A 150 -2.60 5.92 -9.03
C VAL A 150 -3.82 5.52 -8.20
N PHE A 151 -4.32 4.32 -8.46
CA PHE A 151 -5.38 3.70 -7.70
C PHE A 151 -4.84 2.79 -6.60
N GLU A 152 -5.52 2.79 -5.47
CA GLU A 152 -5.28 1.87 -4.35
C GLU A 152 -6.64 1.62 -3.64
N GLU A 153 -6.68 0.67 -2.71
CA GLU A 153 -7.73 0.63 -1.70
C GLU A 153 -7.77 1.97 -0.93
N GLY A 154 -8.92 2.29 -0.32
CA GLY A 154 -9.09 3.56 0.38
C GLY A 154 -8.17 3.69 1.60
N TYR A 155 -7.66 4.91 1.81
CA TYR A 155 -7.08 5.31 3.10
C TYR A 155 -8.14 5.36 4.19
N VAL A 156 -9.39 5.70 3.83
CA VAL A 156 -10.56 5.70 4.71
C VAL A 156 -11.50 4.58 4.28
N ARG A 157 -11.63 3.53 5.10
CA ARG A 157 -12.40 2.32 4.77
C ARG A 157 -13.73 2.29 5.53
N PRO A 158 -14.77 1.59 5.02
CA PRO A 158 -14.78 0.71 3.85
C PRO A 158 -15.29 1.33 2.54
N ASN A 159 -15.81 2.56 2.56
CA ASN A 159 -16.65 3.10 1.47
C ASN A 159 -15.89 3.91 0.41
N TRP A 160 -14.57 3.93 0.46
CA TRP A 160 -13.75 4.75 -0.40
C TRP A 160 -12.64 3.93 -1.05
N ILE A 161 -12.28 4.34 -2.26
CA ILE A 161 -11.05 3.94 -2.94
C ILE A 161 -10.14 5.15 -3.07
N THR A 162 -8.85 4.92 -3.26
CA THR A 162 -7.88 5.98 -3.50
C THR A 162 -7.70 6.17 -5.01
N CYS A 163 -7.72 7.42 -5.47
CA CYS A 163 -7.31 7.85 -6.80
C CYS A 163 -6.51 9.16 -6.61
N GLU A 164 -5.18 9.04 -6.69
CA GLU A 164 -4.25 10.13 -6.42
C GLU A 164 -3.39 10.42 -7.65
N LEU A 165 -3.10 11.71 -7.87
CA LEU A 165 -2.22 12.15 -8.94
C LEU A 165 -0.76 12.06 -8.47
N GLY A 166 0.10 11.43 -9.27
CA GLY A 166 1.54 11.29 -9.07
C GLY A 166 1.96 10.03 -8.29
N GLY A 167 1.42 9.83 -7.09
CA GLY A 167 1.82 8.73 -6.20
C GLY A 167 0.89 8.54 -5.02
N VAL A 168 0.98 7.38 -4.35
CA VAL A 168 0.21 7.03 -3.15
C VAL A 168 1.12 6.65 -2.00
N ASN A 169 0.57 6.59 -0.79
CA ASN A 169 1.25 6.23 0.44
C ASN A 169 2.51 7.09 0.66
N GLY A 170 3.71 6.49 0.70
CA GLY A 170 4.94 7.26 0.87
C GLY A 170 5.28 8.19 -0.30
N TYR A 171 4.70 7.96 -1.49
CA TYR A 171 4.78 8.87 -2.63
C TYR A 171 3.59 9.85 -2.73
N SER A 172 2.69 9.85 -1.75
CA SER A 172 1.56 10.77 -1.71
C SER A 172 2.04 12.23 -1.66
N SER A 173 1.29 13.09 -2.36
CA SER A 173 1.47 14.54 -2.37
C SER A 173 0.72 15.25 -1.24
N LEU A 174 0.07 14.50 -0.35
CA LEU A 174 -0.62 15.03 0.81
C LEU A 174 0.33 15.84 1.72
N PRO A 175 -0.17 16.89 2.39
CA PRO A 175 0.65 17.69 3.29
C PRO A 175 1.27 16.84 4.41
N ARG A 176 2.53 17.12 4.74
CA ARG A 176 3.31 16.37 5.76
C ARG A 176 3.44 17.09 7.10
N THR A 177 2.80 18.25 7.26
CA THR A 177 2.83 19.03 8.51
C THR A 177 1.43 19.43 8.93
N SER A 178 1.24 19.56 10.25
CA SER A 178 -0.01 20.00 10.87
C SER A 178 -0.49 21.35 10.32
N GLU A 179 0.43 22.29 10.11
CA GLU A 179 0.11 23.66 9.66
C GLU A 179 -0.44 23.63 8.23
N ALA A 180 0.18 22.84 7.35
CA ALA A 180 -0.22 22.71 5.97
C ALA A 180 -1.56 21.96 5.84
N VAL A 181 -1.79 20.93 6.68
CA VAL A 181 -3.08 20.24 6.77
C VAL A 181 -4.18 21.22 7.17
N ARG A 182 -4.01 21.97 8.27
CA ARG A 182 -5.00 22.94 8.74
C ARG A 182 -5.26 24.04 7.70
N ALA A 183 -4.20 24.56 7.07
CA ALA A 183 -4.33 25.58 6.04
C ALA A 183 -5.13 25.10 4.84
N LEU A 184 -4.92 23.86 4.41
CA LEU A 184 -5.65 23.26 3.31
C LEU A 184 -7.09 22.91 3.70
N ALA A 185 -7.31 22.34 4.89
CA ALA A 185 -8.63 21.93 5.38
C ALA A 185 -9.62 23.10 5.48
N ARG A 186 -9.15 24.32 5.79
CA ARG A 186 -9.97 25.55 5.82
C ARG A 186 -10.55 25.93 4.46
N ARG A 187 -9.93 25.49 3.35
CA ARG A 187 -10.35 25.82 1.98
C ARG A 187 -11.16 24.71 1.32
N LEU A 188 -11.31 23.57 2.00
CA LEU A 188 -11.99 22.40 1.46
C LEU A 188 -13.42 22.31 2.01
N PRO A 189 -14.38 21.85 1.18
CA PRO A 189 -15.72 21.60 1.65
C PRO A 189 -15.73 20.46 2.68
N GLN A 190 -16.78 20.44 3.51
CA GLN A 190 -17.02 19.28 4.36
C GLN A 190 -17.27 18.04 3.49
N PRO A 191 -16.68 16.88 3.84
CA PRO A 191 -16.84 15.68 3.03
C PRO A 191 -18.30 15.23 3.03
N ALA A 192 -18.82 14.88 1.86
CA ALA A 192 -20.14 14.27 1.74
C ALA A 192 -20.21 12.95 2.54
N ARG A 193 -21.42 12.60 3.00
CA ARG A 193 -21.66 11.30 3.64
C ARG A 193 -21.39 10.19 2.61
N ALA A 194 -20.51 9.27 2.96
CA ALA A 194 -20.19 8.13 2.11
C ALA A 194 -21.45 7.27 1.90
N LEU A 195 -21.76 6.93 0.66
CA LEU A 195 -22.73 5.88 0.39
C LEU A 195 -22.10 4.54 0.77
N PRO A 196 -22.83 3.66 1.50
CA PRO A 196 -22.32 2.35 1.87
C PRO A 196 -21.95 1.54 0.63
N SER A 197 -20.68 1.14 0.53
CA SER A 197 -20.23 0.14 -0.42
C SER A 197 -20.25 -1.20 0.28
N SER A 198 -21.04 -2.14 -0.24
CA SER A 198 -21.05 -3.50 0.27
C SER A 198 -19.66 -4.12 0.09
N GLY A 199 -19.04 -4.53 1.19
CA GLY A 199 -17.82 -5.32 1.17
C GLY A 199 -18.13 -6.73 0.68
N ASP A 200 -18.18 -6.93 -0.64
CA ASP A 200 -18.47 -8.24 -1.22
C ASP A 200 -17.20 -9.11 -1.25
N MET A 201 -16.91 -9.73 -0.11
CA MET A 201 -15.77 -10.63 0.05
C MET A 201 -15.86 -11.85 -0.88
N ALA A 202 -17.08 -12.29 -1.21
CA ALA A 202 -17.29 -13.41 -2.13
C ALA A 202 -16.86 -13.03 -3.55
N ARG A 203 -17.32 -11.87 -4.06
CA ARG A 203 -16.87 -11.34 -5.35
C ARG A 203 -15.37 -11.04 -5.37
N ARG A 204 -14.83 -10.44 -4.30
CA ARG A 204 -13.38 -10.22 -4.17
C ARG A 204 -12.60 -11.53 -4.34
N SER A 205 -13.06 -12.59 -3.68
CA SER A 205 -12.43 -13.91 -3.76
C SER A 205 -12.59 -14.51 -5.16
N LEU A 206 -13.78 -14.43 -5.76
CA LEU A 206 -14.03 -14.89 -7.12
C LEU A 206 -13.11 -14.20 -8.13
N TRP A 207 -12.98 -12.87 -8.06
CA TRP A 207 -12.13 -12.13 -9.00
C TRP A 207 -10.64 -12.43 -8.81
N ASP A 208 -10.15 -12.52 -7.58
CA ASP A 208 -8.75 -12.92 -7.32
C ASP A 208 -8.49 -14.35 -7.83
N VAL A 209 -9.40 -15.30 -7.57
CA VAL A 209 -9.28 -16.68 -8.08
C VAL A 209 -9.27 -16.72 -9.60
N SER A 210 -10.19 -16.03 -10.28
CA SER A 210 -10.25 -15.98 -11.74
C SER A 210 -8.99 -15.36 -12.35
N TYR A 211 -8.49 -14.27 -11.77
CA TYR A 211 -7.26 -13.61 -12.22
C TYR A 211 -6.06 -14.54 -12.16
N ASN A 212 -5.91 -15.24 -11.03
CA ASN A 212 -4.80 -16.12 -10.81
C ASN A 212 -4.91 -17.43 -11.60
N LEU A 213 -6.13 -17.97 -11.76
CA LEU A 213 -6.37 -19.15 -12.59
C LEU A 213 -5.98 -18.86 -14.05
N ALA A 214 -6.30 -17.69 -14.58
CA ALA A 214 -5.87 -17.31 -15.92
C ALA A 214 -4.34 -17.27 -16.06
N ASN A 215 -3.62 -16.75 -15.05
CA ASN A 215 -2.16 -16.73 -15.05
C ASN A 215 -1.54 -18.14 -14.99
N VAL A 216 -2.20 -19.09 -14.32
CA VAL A 216 -1.73 -20.48 -14.17
C VAL A 216 -2.08 -21.34 -15.39
N LEU A 217 -3.28 -21.20 -15.95
CA LEU A 217 -3.73 -22.00 -17.09
C LEU A 217 -3.18 -21.49 -18.43
N PHE A 218 -2.93 -20.19 -18.54
CA PHE A 218 -2.50 -19.57 -19.79
C PHE A 218 -1.14 -18.84 -19.70
N PRO A 219 -0.10 -19.41 -19.07
CA PRO A 219 1.20 -18.72 -18.91
C PRO A 219 1.89 -18.48 -20.27
N TYR A 220 1.58 -19.30 -21.27
CA TYR A 220 2.13 -19.19 -22.63
C TYR A 220 1.69 -17.91 -23.37
N LEU A 221 0.61 -17.26 -22.95
CA LEU A 221 0.21 -15.95 -23.50
C LEU A 221 1.20 -14.84 -23.08
N TYR A 222 1.90 -15.01 -21.96
CA TYR A 222 2.87 -14.06 -21.38
C TYR A 222 4.06 -14.79 -20.76
N PRO A 223 4.90 -15.46 -21.57
CA PRO A 223 5.91 -16.42 -21.08
C PRO A 223 7.01 -15.80 -20.21
N ARG A 224 7.19 -14.47 -20.29
CA ARG A 224 8.19 -13.72 -19.52
C ARG A 224 7.59 -12.96 -18.33
N PHE A 225 6.29 -13.10 -18.09
CA PHE A 225 5.64 -12.47 -16.95
C PHE A 225 6.19 -13.04 -15.64
N ARG A 226 6.61 -12.13 -14.75
CA ARG A 226 6.97 -12.45 -13.37
C ARG A 226 6.09 -11.65 -12.45
N SER A 227 5.34 -12.35 -11.59
CA SER A 227 4.50 -11.73 -10.58
C SER A 227 5.30 -10.78 -9.70
N HIS A 228 4.61 -9.77 -9.19
CA HIS A 228 5.15 -8.86 -8.18
C HIS A 228 5.05 -9.43 -6.76
N ARG A 229 4.24 -10.50 -6.57
CA ARG A 229 4.11 -11.21 -5.29
C ARG A 229 5.35 -12.07 -5.03
N PRO A 230 5.87 -12.12 -3.79
CA PRO A 230 7.09 -12.85 -3.46
C PRO A 230 6.88 -14.38 -3.46
N THR A 231 5.66 -14.83 -3.16
CA THR A 231 5.28 -16.24 -3.12
C THR A 231 4.53 -16.66 -4.38
N HIS A 232 4.77 -17.89 -4.83
CA HIS A 232 3.99 -18.47 -5.91
C HIS A 232 2.53 -18.64 -5.48
N ILE A 233 1.60 -18.28 -6.37
CA ILE A 233 0.17 -18.20 -6.04
C ILE A 233 -0.43 -19.53 -5.57
N ALA A 234 0.04 -20.66 -6.11
CA ALA A 234 -0.41 -21.99 -5.68
C ALA A 234 -0.09 -22.26 -4.19
N MET A 235 1.05 -21.78 -3.69
CA MET A 235 1.40 -21.89 -2.27
C MET A 235 0.50 -21.00 -1.41
N GLU A 236 0.21 -19.77 -1.86
CA GLU A 236 -0.76 -18.90 -1.18
C GLU A 236 -2.13 -19.57 -1.07
N TYR A 237 -2.64 -20.18 -2.15
CA TYR A 237 -3.91 -20.91 -2.12
C TYR A 237 -3.89 -22.11 -1.17
N ALA A 238 -2.82 -22.90 -1.13
CA ALA A 238 -2.68 -23.99 -0.17
C ALA A 238 -2.72 -23.49 1.29
N GLY A 239 -2.07 -22.34 1.56
CA GLY A 239 -2.14 -21.66 2.86
C GLY A 239 -3.57 -21.23 3.21
N TRP A 240 -4.26 -20.61 2.25
CA TRP A 240 -5.67 -20.20 2.42
C TRP A 240 -6.60 -21.38 2.72
N ILE A 241 -6.48 -22.49 1.98
CA ILE A 241 -7.27 -23.72 2.23
C ILE A 241 -7.06 -24.20 3.67
N LYS A 242 -5.80 -24.27 4.12
CA LYS A 242 -5.47 -24.63 5.50
C LYS A 242 -6.04 -23.65 6.52
N LYS A 243 -6.02 -22.34 6.24
CA LYS A 243 -6.60 -21.29 7.10
C LYS A 243 -8.12 -21.43 7.20
N PHE A 244 -8.81 -21.66 6.07
CA PHE A 244 -10.25 -21.89 6.04
C PHE A 244 -10.65 -23.11 6.88
N ALA A 245 -9.91 -24.23 6.75
CA ALA A 245 -10.14 -25.44 7.56
C ALA A 245 -10.00 -25.20 9.07
N ARG A 246 -9.23 -24.19 9.50
CA ARG A 246 -8.98 -23.85 10.91
C ARG A 246 -9.79 -22.66 11.42
N ARG A 247 -10.64 -22.05 10.57
CA ARG A 247 -11.34 -20.79 10.87
C ARG A 247 -12.22 -20.86 12.11
N GLY A 248 -12.94 -21.97 12.32
CA GLY A 248 -13.82 -22.15 13.47
C GLY A 248 -13.06 -22.12 14.80
N ARG A 249 -11.96 -22.87 14.89
CA ARG A 249 -11.07 -22.87 16.07
C ARG A 249 -10.45 -21.50 16.30
N THR A 250 -9.92 -20.89 15.24
CA THR A 250 -9.26 -19.58 15.30
C THR A 250 -10.20 -18.47 15.78
N ARG A 251 -11.46 -18.49 15.33
CA ARG A 251 -12.49 -17.55 15.80
C ARG A 251 -12.81 -17.72 17.28
N ARG A 252 -12.89 -18.96 17.78
CA ARG A 252 -13.11 -19.22 19.21
C ARG A 252 -11.94 -18.74 20.06
N GLU A 253 -10.71 -19.02 19.61
CA GLU A 253 -9.48 -18.55 20.29
C GLU A 253 -9.42 -17.02 20.35
N ALA A 254 -9.76 -16.34 19.25
CA ALA A 254 -9.82 -14.87 19.23
C ALA A 254 -10.93 -14.32 20.12
N ALA A 255 -12.14 -14.88 20.06
CA ALA A 255 -13.25 -14.45 20.91
C ALA A 255 -12.93 -14.62 22.39
N HIS A 256 -12.28 -15.72 22.76
CA HIS A 256 -11.84 -15.96 24.13
C HIS A 256 -10.76 -14.96 24.58
N CYS A 257 -9.80 -14.63 23.72
CA CYS A 257 -8.81 -13.59 24.04
C CYS A 257 -9.47 -12.21 24.17
N ASP A 258 -10.38 -11.85 23.26
CA ASP A 258 -11.14 -10.59 23.32
C ASP A 258 -11.95 -10.50 24.62
N GLU A 259 -12.57 -11.61 25.04
CA GLU A 259 -13.30 -11.73 26.30
C GLU A 259 -12.39 -11.54 27.51
N ILE A 260 -11.20 -12.18 27.54
CA ILE A 260 -10.21 -11.99 28.62
C ILE A 260 -9.78 -10.52 28.70
N TYR A 261 -9.43 -9.91 27.57
CA TYR A 261 -8.96 -8.53 27.53
C TYR A 261 -10.03 -7.54 27.99
N ARG A 262 -11.30 -7.79 27.67
CA ARG A 262 -12.44 -6.98 28.14
C ARG A 262 -12.82 -7.24 29.59
N ALA A 263 -12.88 -8.49 30.02
CA ALA A 263 -13.37 -8.89 31.34
C ALA A 263 -12.37 -8.57 32.45
N VAL A 264 -11.07 -8.71 32.18
CA VAL A 264 -10.01 -8.47 33.17
C VAL A 264 -9.56 -7.00 33.17
N GLY A 265 -9.96 -6.21 32.15
CA GLY A 265 -9.49 -4.84 31.98
C GLY A 265 -7.98 -4.78 31.78
N CYS A 266 -7.43 -5.75 31.02
CA CYS A 266 -6.00 -5.82 30.77
C CYS A 266 -5.51 -4.52 30.15
N ASP A 267 -4.43 -3.97 30.69
CA ASP A 267 -3.76 -2.81 30.13
C ASP A 267 -2.80 -3.28 29.02
N TYR A 268 -2.95 -2.78 27.79
CA TYR A 268 -2.16 -3.27 26.66
C TYR A 268 -1.88 -2.25 25.55
N PHE A 269 -0.79 -2.51 24.83
CA PHE A 269 -0.52 -1.92 23.52
C PHE A 269 -0.85 -2.91 22.40
N LEU A 270 -1.32 -2.39 21.27
CA LEU A 270 -1.69 -3.19 20.10
C LEU A 270 -0.63 -3.10 19.00
N LEU A 271 -0.23 -4.25 18.47
CA LEU A 271 0.65 -4.39 17.31
C LEU A 271 -0.09 -5.16 16.20
N PRO A 272 -0.83 -4.47 15.32
CA PRO A 272 -1.44 -5.11 14.16
C PRO A 272 -0.38 -5.34 13.08
N LEU A 273 -0.21 -6.60 12.67
CA LEU A 273 0.72 -6.98 11.61
C LEU A 273 0.17 -6.63 10.22
N GLN A 274 1.07 -6.22 9.32
CA GLN A 274 0.82 -6.05 7.89
C GLN A 274 1.26 -7.29 7.12
N LEU A 275 0.88 -7.39 5.83
CA LEU A 275 1.38 -8.45 4.97
C LEU A 275 2.86 -8.22 4.65
N ASP A 276 3.68 -9.24 4.75
CA ASP A 276 5.12 -9.16 4.42
C ASP A 276 5.37 -8.86 2.94
N SER A 277 4.43 -9.26 2.08
CA SER A 277 4.45 -8.97 0.64
C SER A 277 4.05 -7.53 0.28
N ASP A 278 3.55 -6.74 1.24
CA ASP A 278 3.08 -5.38 1.02
C ASP A 278 4.25 -4.43 0.69
N TYR A 279 4.09 -3.62 -0.36
CA TYR A 279 5.06 -2.59 -0.70
C TYR A 279 5.22 -1.54 0.39
N GLN A 280 4.21 -1.34 1.23
CA GLN A 280 4.32 -0.52 2.43
C GLN A 280 5.42 -1.02 3.38
N ILE A 281 5.61 -2.33 3.51
CA ILE A 281 6.69 -2.93 4.32
C ILE A 281 8.00 -3.01 3.55
N ARG A 282 7.97 -3.20 2.23
CA ARG A 282 9.19 -3.43 1.44
C ARG A 282 9.89 -2.14 0.99
N VAL A 283 9.13 -1.05 0.81
CA VAL A 283 9.62 0.21 0.22
C VAL A 283 9.49 1.38 1.20
N HIS A 284 8.37 1.48 1.91
CA HIS A 284 8.05 2.64 2.76
C HIS A 284 8.33 2.42 4.26
N SER A 285 9.23 1.49 4.55
CA SER A 285 9.55 1.02 5.89
C SER A 285 11.06 0.94 6.05
N PRO A 286 11.61 1.25 7.24
CA PRO A 286 13.03 1.04 7.52
C PRO A 286 13.39 -0.45 7.69
N PHE A 287 12.41 -1.35 7.74
CA PHE A 287 12.60 -2.78 8.00
C PHE A 287 12.73 -3.59 6.72
N LEU A 288 13.50 -4.69 6.77
CA LEU A 288 13.62 -5.65 5.66
C LEU A 288 12.39 -6.55 5.49
N GLY A 289 11.49 -6.57 6.47
CA GLY A 289 10.28 -7.39 6.49
C GLY A 289 9.56 -7.29 7.84
N VAL A 290 8.44 -8.00 7.96
CA VAL A 290 7.59 -7.98 9.17
C VAL A 290 8.30 -8.60 10.38
N GLU A 291 9.17 -9.59 10.18
CA GLU A 291 9.92 -10.23 11.27
C GLU A 291 10.82 -9.25 12.01
N GLY A 292 11.62 -8.46 11.27
CA GLY A 292 12.54 -7.49 11.85
C GLY A 292 11.82 -6.35 12.56
N PHE A 293 10.69 -5.89 11.99
CA PHE A 293 9.81 -4.92 12.66
C PHE A 293 9.27 -5.47 13.98
N MET A 294 8.69 -6.67 13.95
CA MET A 294 8.10 -7.31 15.12
C MET A 294 9.14 -7.54 16.22
N ASP A 295 10.34 -8.02 15.88
CA ASP A 295 11.41 -8.22 16.85
C ASP A 295 11.87 -6.91 17.50
N ARG A 296 12.00 -5.83 16.71
CA ARG A 296 12.36 -4.50 17.24
C ARG A 296 11.31 -3.97 18.21
N VAL A 297 10.02 -4.13 17.88
CA VAL A 297 8.92 -3.68 18.75
C VAL A 297 8.87 -4.49 20.04
N ILE A 298 8.98 -5.81 19.95
CA ILE A 298 8.98 -6.69 21.13
C ILE A 298 10.18 -6.39 22.03
N LYS A 299 11.36 -6.16 21.45
CA LYS A 299 12.56 -5.76 22.20
C LYS A 299 12.35 -4.47 22.99
N SER A 300 11.96 -3.40 22.30
CA SER A 300 11.74 -2.08 22.92
C SER A 300 10.63 -2.13 23.98
N PHE A 301 9.55 -2.87 23.71
CA PHE A 301 8.50 -3.12 24.69
C PHE A 301 9.03 -3.85 25.94
N ALA A 302 9.87 -4.88 25.76
CA ALA A 302 10.44 -5.63 26.87
C ALA A 302 11.35 -4.77 27.75
N GLU A 303 12.14 -3.89 27.14
CA GLU A 303 13.12 -3.03 27.81
C GLU A 303 12.46 -1.86 28.57
N THR A 304 11.40 -1.28 28.02
CA THR A 304 10.92 0.04 28.48
C THR A 304 9.50 0.03 29.07
N SER A 305 8.63 -0.92 28.68
CA SER A 305 7.27 -0.98 29.24
C SER A 305 7.24 -1.49 30.68
N LYS A 306 6.28 -1.00 31.47
CA LYS A 306 6.09 -1.42 32.87
C LYS A 306 5.08 -2.57 32.96
N ALA A 307 5.36 -3.54 33.83
CA ALA A 307 4.35 -4.52 34.22
C ALA A 307 3.21 -3.81 35.00
N PRO A 308 1.95 -4.30 34.91
CA PRO A 308 1.50 -5.52 34.23
C PRO A 308 1.11 -5.33 32.75
N THR A 309 1.43 -4.19 32.13
CA THR A 309 1.02 -3.90 30.74
C THR A 309 1.50 -4.99 29.77
N ARG A 310 0.63 -5.34 28.82
CA ARG A 310 0.83 -6.41 27.83
C ARG A 310 1.02 -5.86 26.41
N LEU A 311 1.62 -6.66 25.53
CA LEU A 311 1.69 -6.41 24.10
C LEU A 311 0.84 -7.43 23.35
N LEU A 312 -0.21 -6.96 22.69
CA LEU A 312 -1.11 -7.80 21.89
C LEU A 312 -0.72 -7.72 20.42
N VAL A 313 -0.19 -8.82 19.87
CA VAL A 313 0.12 -8.93 18.45
C VAL A 313 -1.08 -9.49 17.70
N LYS A 314 -1.57 -8.78 16.68
CA LYS A 314 -2.73 -9.18 15.88
C LYS A 314 -2.31 -9.51 14.45
N LEU A 315 -2.60 -10.73 14.00
CA LEU A 315 -2.31 -11.15 12.63
C LEU A 315 -3.18 -10.41 11.59
N HIS A 316 -2.60 -10.14 10.42
CA HIS A 316 -3.34 -9.59 9.29
C HIS A 316 -4.41 -10.57 8.79
N PRO A 317 -5.67 -10.13 8.55
CA PRO A 317 -6.75 -11.03 8.13
C PRO A 317 -6.47 -11.72 6.79
N LEU A 318 -5.74 -11.04 5.90
CA LEU A 318 -5.35 -11.55 4.59
C LEU A 318 -4.05 -12.37 4.58
N ASP A 319 -3.44 -12.64 5.73
CA ASP A 319 -2.27 -13.52 5.78
C ASP A 319 -2.66 -14.97 5.45
N SER A 320 -1.94 -15.61 4.53
CA SER A 320 -2.21 -16.96 4.06
C SER A 320 -1.76 -18.05 5.04
N GLY A 321 -1.04 -17.70 6.11
CA GLY A 321 -0.50 -18.63 7.10
C GLY A 321 0.70 -19.43 6.62
N LEU A 322 1.34 -19.02 5.50
CA LEU A 322 2.58 -19.62 5.00
C LEU A 322 3.72 -19.43 6.01
N MET A 323 3.82 -18.23 6.60
CA MET A 323 4.73 -17.94 7.69
C MET A 323 4.02 -18.07 9.03
N ASN A 324 4.66 -18.75 9.99
CA ASN A 324 4.10 -18.90 11.32
C ASN A 324 4.49 -17.70 12.21
N TRP A 325 3.85 -16.55 11.98
CA TRP A 325 4.11 -15.32 12.72
C TRP A 325 3.97 -15.47 14.24
N ARG A 326 3.03 -16.30 14.70
CA ARG A 326 2.88 -16.64 16.12
C ARG A 326 4.14 -17.29 16.69
N ARG A 327 4.80 -18.19 15.94
CA ARG A 327 6.06 -18.81 16.35
C ARG A 327 7.18 -17.78 16.42
N PHE A 328 7.29 -16.88 15.44
CA PHE A 328 8.28 -15.80 15.43
C PHE A 328 8.07 -14.84 16.61
N ALA A 329 6.84 -14.38 16.84
CA ALA A 329 6.50 -13.51 17.98
C ALA A 329 6.88 -14.15 19.31
N ARG A 330 6.52 -15.43 19.53
CA ARG A 330 6.88 -16.17 20.76
C ARG A 330 8.38 -16.39 20.90
N ALA A 331 9.10 -16.62 19.81
CA ALA A 331 10.56 -16.77 19.84
C ALA A 331 11.25 -15.46 20.22
N SER A 332 10.80 -14.33 19.66
CA SER A 332 11.25 -13.00 20.02
C SER A 332 10.92 -12.68 21.48
N ALA A 333 9.68 -12.95 21.93
CA ALA A 333 9.26 -12.74 23.32
C ALA A 333 10.11 -13.52 24.33
N ARG A 334 10.49 -14.76 24.01
CA ARG A 334 11.42 -15.55 24.85
C ARG A 334 12.81 -14.93 24.88
N ARG A 335 13.32 -14.52 23.72
CA ARG A 335 14.65 -13.92 23.58
C ARG A 335 14.80 -12.65 24.43
N HIS A 336 13.74 -11.84 24.48
CA HIS A 336 13.71 -10.57 25.20
C HIS A 336 13.06 -10.67 26.59
N GLY A 337 12.76 -11.89 27.08
CA GLY A 337 12.26 -12.09 28.46
C GLY A 337 10.84 -11.57 28.75
N VAL A 338 9.98 -11.42 27.74
CA VAL A 338 8.63 -10.82 27.86
C VAL A 338 7.49 -11.79 27.52
N SER A 339 7.76 -13.09 27.56
CA SER A 339 6.78 -14.13 27.15
C SER A 339 5.47 -14.08 27.92
N GLU A 340 5.50 -13.80 29.22
CA GLU A 340 4.31 -13.72 30.06
C GLU A 340 3.44 -12.47 29.80
N ARG A 341 3.98 -11.47 29.08
CA ARG A 341 3.29 -10.20 28.77
C ARG A 341 3.04 -10.02 27.27
N LEU A 342 3.24 -11.06 26.45
CA LEU A 342 2.98 -11.01 25.02
C LEU A 342 1.89 -12.01 24.65
N ASP A 343 0.82 -11.51 24.03
CA ASP A 343 -0.23 -12.33 23.44
C ASP A 343 -0.23 -12.19 21.92
N PHE A 344 -0.79 -13.21 21.27
CA PHE A 344 -0.93 -13.23 19.82
C PHE A 344 -2.33 -13.72 19.45
N ILE A 345 -3.03 -12.98 18.60
CA ILE A 345 -4.37 -13.32 18.12
C ILE A 345 -4.41 -13.36 16.59
N ASP A 346 -5.25 -14.24 16.06
CA ASP A 346 -5.61 -14.31 14.64
C ASP A 346 -7.13 -14.16 14.54
N GLY A 347 -7.61 -13.07 13.94
CA GLY A 347 -9.00 -12.64 14.04
C GLY A 347 -9.23 -11.64 15.17
N GLY A 348 -10.46 -11.55 15.69
CA GLY A 348 -10.90 -10.54 16.67
C GLY A 348 -11.37 -9.24 16.04
N ASP A 349 -12.20 -8.48 16.75
CA ASP A 349 -12.77 -7.21 16.26
C ASP A 349 -11.74 -6.07 16.37
N LEU A 350 -11.19 -5.62 15.24
CA LEU A 350 -10.11 -4.64 15.22
C LEU A 350 -10.51 -3.29 15.87
N PRO A 351 -11.67 -2.68 15.56
CA PRO A 351 -12.12 -1.47 16.26
C PRO A 351 -12.17 -1.65 17.78
N ALA A 352 -12.76 -2.72 18.30
CA ALA A 352 -12.79 -2.92 19.75
C ALA A 352 -11.41 -3.09 20.37
N LEU A 353 -10.48 -3.75 19.67
CA LEU A 353 -9.09 -3.88 20.14
C LEU A 353 -8.34 -2.54 20.15
N ILE A 354 -8.60 -1.68 19.16
CA ILE A 354 -8.06 -0.32 19.15
C ILE A 354 -8.67 0.49 20.30
N ALA A 355 -9.99 0.41 20.50
CA ALA A 355 -10.69 1.10 21.59
C ALA A 355 -10.18 0.71 22.98
N GLY A 356 -9.77 -0.54 23.17
CA GLY A 356 -9.24 -1.02 24.45
C GLY A 356 -7.76 -0.72 24.67
N ALA A 357 -6.99 -0.39 23.63
CA ALA A 357 -5.55 -0.23 23.73
C ALA A 357 -5.13 1.12 24.34
N ARG A 358 -4.00 1.14 25.06
CA ARG A 358 -3.29 2.36 25.47
C ARG A 358 -2.71 3.11 24.28
N GLY A 359 -2.30 2.37 23.27
CA GLY A 359 -1.71 2.89 22.05
C GLY A 359 -1.47 1.78 21.04
N VAL A 360 -1.30 2.20 19.79
CA VAL A 360 -1.14 1.30 18.65
C VAL A 360 0.21 1.58 17.98
N VAL A 361 1.02 0.54 17.81
CA VAL A 361 2.30 0.62 17.08
C VAL A 361 2.15 -0.02 15.72
N ILE A 362 2.52 0.72 14.68
CA ILE A 362 2.35 0.32 13.28
C ILE A 362 3.53 0.78 12.44
N VAL A 363 3.71 0.19 11.27
CA VAL A 363 4.66 0.72 10.29
C VAL A 363 4.00 1.89 9.57
N ASN A 364 2.98 1.61 8.77
CA ASN A 364 2.32 2.60 7.90
C ASN A 364 0.93 2.14 7.41
N SER A 365 0.35 1.13 8.06
CA SER A 365 -0.97 0.61 7.74
C SER A 365 -2.07 1.69 7.80
N THR A 366 -3.11 1.56 6.97
CA THR A 366 -4.35 2.36 7.10
C THR A 366 -5.08 2.08 8.42
N VAL A 367 -4.73 1.02 9.15
CA VAL A 367 -5.17 0.81 10.54
C VAL A 367 -4.77 1.99 11.44
N GLY A 368 -3.68 2.70 11.12
CA GLY A 368 -3.30 3.93 11.81
C GLY A 368 -4.35 5.01 11.69
N MET A 369 -4.95 5.20 10.51
CA MET A 369 -6.06 6.15 10.34
C MET A 369 -7.23 5.81 11.26
N LEU A 370 -7.61 4.54 11.34
CA LEU A 370 -8.67 4.09 12.24
C LEU A 370 -8.30 4.36 13.72
N SER A 371 -7.05 4.08 14.11
CA SER A 371 -6.54 4.36 15.46
C SER A 371 -6.64 5.85 15.82
N LEU A 372 -6.24 6.73 14.90
CA LEU A 372 -6.34 8.18 15.05
C LEU A 372 -7.79 8.67 15.13
N GLU A 373 -8.67 8.18 14.24
CA GLU A 373 -10.10 8.50 14.27
C GLU A 373 -10.77 8.07 15.59
N MET A 374 -10.23 7.04 16.25
CA MET A 374 -10.69 6.56 17.56
C MET A 374 -10.01 7.26 18.75
N GLY A 375 -9.21 8.30 18.50
CA GLY A 375 -8.52 9.09 19.52
C GLY A 375 -7.40 8.34 20.24
N ARG A 376 -6.87 7.27 19.64
CA ARG A 376 -5.86 6.41 20.28
C ARG A 376 -4.45 6.88 19.93
N PRO A 377 -3.55 7.00 20.94
CA PRO A 377 -2.14 7.22 20.68
C PRO A 377 -1.61 6.23 19.66
N THR A 378 -0.95 6.73 18.63
CA THR A 378 -0.49 5.92 17.51
C THR A 378 0.96 6.27 17.20
N HIS A 379 1.82 5.25 17.16
CA HIS A 379 3.21 5.41 16.76
C HIS A 379 3.45 4.71 15.42
N ALA A 380 3.80 5.51 14.41
CA ALA A 380 4.07 5.06 13.06
C ALA A 380 5.59 5.04 12.82
N VAL A 381 6.15 3.84 12.67
CA VAL A 381 7.60 3.64 12.52
C VAL A 381 8.06 3.77 11.06
N GLY A 382 7.13 3.69 10.11
CA GLY A 382 7.39 3.85 8.68
C GLY A 382 6.97 5.21 8.13
N THR A 383 7.11 5.35 6.82
CA THR A 383 6.55 6.50 6.09
C THR A 383 5.06 6.29 5.92
N ALA A 384 4.25 7.06 6.64
CA ALA A 384 2.79 7.05 6.53
C ALA A 384 2.28 8.47 6.31
N ILE A 385 1.20 8.62 5.53
CA ILE A 385 0.62 9.92 5.19
C ILE A 385 0.14 10.73 6.41
N TYR A 386 -0.11 10.05 7.52
CA TYR A 386 -0.59 10.63 8.78
C TYR A 386 0.53 10.77 9.82
N ASN A 387 1.77 10.37 9.53
CA ASN A 387 2.86 10.43 10.49
C ASN A 387 3.41 11.87 10.58
N MET A 388 2.83 12.66 11.48
CA MET A 388 3.21 14.05 11.72
C MET A 388 2.85 14.49 13.14
N ALA A 389 3.49 15.57 13.59
CA ALA A 389 3.18 16.20 14.87
C ALA A 389 1.68 16.53 14.99
N GLY A 390 1.12 16.26 16.17
CA GLY A 390 -0.30 16.41 16.46
C GLY A 390 -1.17 15.23 16.02
N LEU A 391 -0.76 14.39 15.07
CA LEU A 391 -1.49 13.17 14.71
C LEU A 391 -0.89 11.94 15.41
N THR A 392 0.40 11.67 15.21
CA THR A 392 1.07 10.49 15.79
C THR A 392 2.08 10.90 16.85
N HIS A 393 2.44 9.97 17.74
CA HIS A 393 3.54 10.15 18.67
C HIS A 393 4.86 10.31 17.90
N GLN A 394 5.52 11.46 18.08
CA GLN A 394 6.74 11.84 17.37
C GLN A 394 8.03 11.51 18.15
N GLY A 395 7.91 11.04 19.38
CA GLY A 395 9.05 10.49 20.12
C GLY A 395 9.50 9.15 19.55
N ASP A 396 10.50 8.54 20.18
CA ASP A 396 10.93 7.20 19.81
C ASP A 396 9.96 6.12 20.32
N LEU A 397 10.24 4.88 19.95
CA LEU A 397 9.41 3.76 20.36
C LEU A 397 9.46 3.54 21.88
N ASP A 398 10.58 3.86 22.52
CA ASP A 398 10.79 3.67 23.96
C ASP A 398 9.93 4.65 24.76
N SER A 399 9.90 5.93 24.37
CA SER A 399 9.03 6.94 24.99
C SER A 399 7.55 6.61 24.80
N PHE A 400 7.16 5.99 23.68
CA PHE A 400 5.76 5.64 23.42
C PHE A 400 5.16 4.67 24.47
N TRP A 401 5.95 3.76 25.03
CA TRP A 401 5.45 2.80 26.03
C TRP A 401 5.10 3.43 27.37
N THR A 402 5.72 4.56 27.67
CA THR A 402 5.63 5.21 28.98
C THR A 402 4.76 6.47 28.92
N GLU A 403 4.92 7.27 27.86
CA GLU A 403 4.22 8.54 27.66
C GLU A 403 3.63 8.62 26.23
N PRO A 404 2.63 7.77 25.91
CA PRO A 404 1.98 7.81 24.61
C PRO A 404 1.20 9.12 24.43
N THR A 405 1.44 9.83 23.33
CA THR A 405 0.76 11.10 23.01
C THR A 405 -0.53 10.82 22.24
N ALA A 406 -1.67 11.29 22.75
CA ALA A 406 -2.94 11.21 22.06
C ALA A 406 -2.97 12.16 20.84
N PRO A 407 -3.72 11.82 19.78
CA PRO A 407 -3.90 12.70 18.64
C PRO A 407 -4.72 13.94 19.00
N ASP A 408 -4.41 15.07 18.39
CA ASP A 408 -5.25 16.26 18.34
C ASP A 408 -6.46 15.96 17.44
N MET A 409 -7.65 15.87 18.05
CA MET A 409 -8.86 15.46 17.34
C MET A 409 -9.37 16.49 16.33
N ASP A 410 -9.06 17.78 16.51
CA ASP A 410 -9.37 18.80 15.51
C ASP A 410 -8.46 18.62 14.29
N LEU A 411 -7.17 18.32 14.51
CA LEU A 411 -6.25 17.99 13.43
C LEU A 411 -6.63 16.68 12.74
N VAL A 412 -7.12 15.67 13.46
CA VAL A 412 -7.65 14.43 12.87
C VAL A 412 -8.82 14.73 11.93
N ALA A 413 -9.75 15.59 12.35
CA ALA A 413 -10.89 16.00 11.52
C ALA A 413 -10.44 16.77 10.26
N ASP A 414 -9.50 17.70 10.41
CA ASP A 414 -8.91 18.46 9.31
C ASP A 414 -8.16 17.54 8.34
N PHE A 415 -7.32 16.63 8.85
CA PHE A 415 -6.57 15.67 8.05
C PHE A 415 -7.52 14.75 7.27
N ARG A 416 -8.54 14.21 7.93
CA ARG A 416 -9.57 13.40 7.27
C ARG A 416 -10.28 14.16 6.17
N ARG A 417 -10.61 15.45 6.38
CA ARG A 417 -11.21 16.31 5.35
C ARG A 417 -10.28 16.48 4.15
N VAL A 418 -8.99 16.69 4.39
CA VAL A 418 -7.97 16.78 3.34
C VAL A 418 -7.88 15.47 2.55
N VAL A 419 -7.69 14.33 3.24
CA VAL A 419 -7.57 13.02 2.62
C VAL A 419 -8.78 12.71 1.74
N LEU A 420 -10.00 12.89 2.26
CA LEU A 420 -11.23 12.60 1.53
C LEU A 420 -11.35 13.42 0.24
N ASN A 421 -11.11 14.73 0.30
CA ASN A 421 -11.24 15.60 -0.88
C ASN A 421 -10.08 15.40 -1.88
N ARG A 422 -8.85 15.21 -1.39
CA ARG A 422 -7.62 15.16 -2.22
C ARG A 422 -7.27 13.79 -2.77
N THR A 423 -7.85 12.71 -2.26
CA THR A 423 -7.45 11.36 -2.70
C THR A 423 -8.60 10.36 -2.83
N GLN A 424 -9.73 10.55 -2.14
CA GLN A 424 -10.72 9.49 -2.01
C GLN A 424 -11.89 9.64 -2.99
N VAL A 425 -12.35 8.51 -3.51
CA VAL A 425 -13.54 8.38 -4.36
C VAL A 425 -14.50 7.39 -3.72
N ASN A 426 -15.78 7.75 -3.56
CA ASN A 426 -16.76 6.87 -2.96
C ASN A 426 -17.06 5.69 -3.90
N GLY A 427 -16.97 4.46 -3.40
CA GLY A 427 -17.16 3.26 -4.21
C GLY A 427 -16.33 2.09 -3.71
N GLY A 428 -15.96 1.19 -4.62
CA GLY A 428 -15.21 -0.03 -4.33
C GLY A 428 -14.90 -0.83 -5.60
N PHE A 429 -14.01 -1.81 -5.50
CA PHE A 429 -13.51 -2.54 -6.67
C PHE A 429 -14.26 -3.84 -6.99
N PHE A 430 -15.17 -4.31 -6.14
CA PHE A 430 -15.62 -5.71 -6.20
C PHE A 430 -17.11 -5.90 -6.52
N SER A 431 -17.99 -5.10 -5.94
CA SER A 431 -19.42 -5.14 -6.26
C SER A 431 -19.76 -4.20 -7.41
N GLN A 432 -20.74 -4.56 -8.22
CA GLN A 432 -21.09 -3.81 -9.44
C GLN A 432 -21.52 -2.37 -9.12
N GLU A 433 -22.35 -2.19 -8.08
CA GLU A 433 -22.79 -0.86 -7.62
C GLU A 433 -21.61 -0.02 -7.12
N ALA A 434 -20.69 -0.64 -6.37
CA ALA A 434 -19.52 0.07 -5.84
C ALA A 434 -18.54 0.45 -6.96
N ILE A 435 -18.38 -0.41 -7.97
CA ILE A 435 -17.60 -0.13 -9.18
C ILE A 435 -18.23 1.02 -9.96
N ALA A 436 -19.54 0.98 -10.21
CA ALA A 436 -20.24 2.03 -10.94
C ALA A 436 -20.07 3.40 -10.27
N ARG A 437 -20.24 3.47 -8.94
CA ARG A 437 -19.98 4.71 -8.17
C ARG A 437 -18.52 5.14 -8.24
N ALA A 438 -17.59 4.20 -8.06
CA ALA A 438 -16.17 4.49 -8.14
C ALA A 438 -15.77 5.05 -9.52
N VAL A 439 -16.29 4.48 -10.60
CA VAL A 439 -16.06 4.97 -11.97
C VAL A 439 -16.63 6.38 -12.14
N ALA A 440 -17.89 6.58 -11.74
CA ALA A 440 -18.56 7.88 -11.83
C ALA A 440 -17.82 8.99 -11.06
N GLY A 441 -17.23 8.67 -9.90
CA GLY A 441 -16.43 9.64 -9.13
C GLY A 441 -14.97 9.77 -9.57
N SER A 442 -14.40 8.76 -10.22
CA SER A 442 -12.99 8.76 -10.65
C SER A 442 -12.79 9.60 -11.91
N VAL A 443 -13.71 9.52 -12.86
CA VAL A 443 -13.67 10.27 -14.11
C VAL A 443 -13.52 11.79 -13.91
N PRO A 444 -14.42 12.49 -13.20
CA PRO A 444 -14.29 13.93 -13.00
C PRO A 444 -13.05 14.30 -12.19
N ARG A 445 -12.60 13.40 -11.29
CA ARG A 445 -11.36 13.57 -10.53
C ARG A 445 -10.15 13.56 -11.45
N MET A 446 -10.06 12.60 -12.37
CA MET A 446 -8.97 12.50 -13.33
C MET A 446 -8.97 13.69 -14.30
N GLU A 447 -10.15 14.12 -14.75
CA GLU A 447 -10.31 15.30 -15.61
C GLU A 447 -9.97 16.63 -14.92
N SER A 448 -10.17 16.74 -13.60
CA SER A 448 -9.82 17.96 -12.85
C SER A 448 -8.32 18.29 -12.86
N ALA A 449 -7.48 17.32 -13.25
CA ALA A 449 -6.04 17.51 -13.41
C ALA A 449 -5.64 17.95 -14.84
N MET A 450 -6.61 18.16 -15.74
CA MET A 450 -6.39 18.46 -17.16
C MET A 450 -6.62 19.93 -17.51
N PRO A 451 -5.97 20.45 -18.57
CA PRO A 451 -6.29 21.77 -19.10
C PRO A 451 -7.72 21.84 -19.67
N ASP A 452 -8.37 23.00 -19.58
CA ASP A 452 -9.73 23.22 -20.09
C ASP A 452 -9.86 22.94 -21.59
N ALA A 453 -8.84 23.28 -22.37
CA ALA A 453 -8.82 23.05 -23.82
C ALA A 453 -8.85 21.54 -24.17
N THR A 454 -8.17 20.70 -23.39
CA THR A 454 -8.20 19.23 -23.53
C THR A 454 -9.61 18.70 -23.26
N LEU A 455 -10.28 19.23 -22.23
CA LEU A 455 -11.65 18.84 -21.90
C LEU A 455 -12.65 19.31 -22.97
N ALA A 456 -12.46 20.50 -23.53
CA ALA A 456 -13.28 21.01 -24.63
C ALA A 456 -13.15 20.15 -25.89
N ALA A 457 -11.92 19.75 -26.24
CA ALA A 457 -11.66 18.86 -27.38
C ALA A 457 -12.36 17.49 -27.21
N ALA A 458 -12.31 16.91 -26.01
CA ALA A 458 -12.99 15.65 -25.70
C ALA A 458 -14.52 15.77 -25.82
N ARG A 459 -15.11 16.87 -25.32
CA ARG A 459 -16.55 17.14 -25.45
C ARG A 459 -16.98 17.25 -26.91
N ALA A 460 -16.22 17.95 -27.74
CA ALA A 460 -16.52 18.10 -29.17
C ALA A 460 -16.52 16.77 -29.92
N ILE A 461 -15.67 15.80 -29.53
CA ILE A 461 -15.71 14.44 -30.10
C ILE A 461 -16.98 13.70 -29.69
N ARG A 462 -17.35 13.81 -28.42
CA ARG A 462 -18.56 13.17 -27.89
C ARG A 462 -19.81 13.70 -28.59
N GLU A 463 -19.93 15.02 -28.71
CA GLU A 463 -21.08 15.69 -29.35
C GLU A 463 -21.22 15.25 -30.82
N ARG A 464 -20.13 15.20 -31.59
CA ARG A 464 -20.16 14.66 -32.97
C ARG A 464 -20.59 13.20 -33.02
N ALA A 465 -20.15 12.36 -32.07
CA ALA A 465 -20.52 10.96 -32.03
C ALA A 465 -22.01 10.74 -31.63
N GLU A 466 -22.57 11.64 -30.83
CA GLU A 466 -24.01 11.71 -30.52
C GLU A 466 -24.81 12.15 -31.76
N GLU A 467 -24.35 13.17 -32.49
CA GLU A 467 -24.95 13.64 -33.75
C GLU A 467 -24.94 12.56 -34.84
N ASP A 468 -23.86 11.78 -34.94
CA ASP A 468 -23.71 10.66 -35.88
C ASP A 468 -24.53 9.40 -35.48
N GLY A 469 -25.26 9.44 -34.36
CA GLY A 469 -26.05 8.31 -33.85
C GLY A 469 -25.23 7.12 -33.35
N ARG A 470 -23.93 7.31 -33.10
CA ARG A 470 -23.00 6.25 -32.64
C ARG A 470 -22.98 6.09 -31.11
N LEU A 471 -23.55 7.05 -30.38
CA LEU A 471 -23.73 7.01 -28.93
C LEU A 471 -25.23 7.22 -28.62
N ALA A 472 -25.80 6.39 -27.74
CA ALA A 472 -27.15 6.62 -27.25
C ALA A 472 -27.17 7.89 -26.38
N PRO A 473 -28.18 8.77 -26.49
CA PRO A 473 -28.27 9.98 -25.67
C PRO A 473 -28.34 9.57 -24.19
N VAL A 474 -27.43 10.13 -23.39
CA VAL A 474 -27.44 9.97 -21.93
C VAL A 474 -28.38 11.02 -21.36
N TYR A 475 -29.57 10.58 -20.94
CA TYR A 475 -30.49 11.39 -20.12
C TYR A 475 -30.17 11.25 -18.64
#